data_AF-A0A2A3L568-F1
#
_entry.id   AF-A0A2A3L568-F1
#
_cell.length_a   1.000
_cell.length_b   1.000
_cell.length_c   1.000
_cell.angle_alpha   90.00
_cell.angle_beta   90.00
_cell.angle_gamma   90.00
#
_symmetry.space_group_name_H-M   'P 1'
#
loop_
_entity.id
_entity.type
_entity.pdbx_description
1 polymer ?
#
loop_
_entity_poly.entity_id
_entity_poly.type
_entity_poly.pdbx_seq_one_letter_code
_entity_poly.pdbx_strand_id
1 'polypeptide(L)' 'APMIARRGLTLVGFAVSGIDRDGAQQLMLPFQGRPPDAIDAAIDRVRRRYGKAALTPAVLLGRDPGLEMPHLPD' A
#
# COMPACT_ATOMS: atom_id res chain seq x y z
N ALA A 1 16.21 14.69 -16.42
CA ALA A 1 15.91 13.29 -16.08
C ALA A 1 16.20 13.04 -14.60
N PRO A 2 15.28 12.40 -13.85
CA PRO A 2 15.48 12.07 -12.44
C PRO A 2 16.72 11.17 -12.23
N MET A 3 17.34 11.25 -11.05
CA MET A 3 18.62 10.58 -10.73
C MET A 3 18.58 9.06 -10.97
N ILE A 4 17.43 8.42 -10.70
CA ILE A 4 17.20 6.98 -10.91
C ILE A 4 17.37 6.62 -12.40
N ALA A 5 16.75 7.38 -13.29
CA ALA A 5 16.87 7.19 -14.74
C ALA A 5 18.29 7.48 -15.25
N ARG A 6 18.94 8.54 -14.73
CA ARG A 6 20.33 8.88 -15.07
C ARG A 6 21.32 7.78 -14.67
N ARG A 7 21.00 6.97 -13.66
CA ARG A 7 21.85 5.88 -13.15
C ARG A 7 21.44 4.50 -13.70
N GLY A 8 20.45 4.42 -14.58
CA GLY A 8 19.99 3.15 -15.14
C GLY A 8 19.42 2.19 -14.09
N LEU A 9 18.94 2.69 -12.95
CA LEU A 9 18.36 1.85 -11.89
C LEU A 9 16.98 1.36 -12.33
N THR A 10 16.83 0.05 -12.50
CA THR A 10 15.58 -0.59 -12.97
C THR A 10 14.81 -1.30 -11.86
N LEU A 11 15.39 -1.43 -10.67
CA LEU A 11 14.79 -2.13 -9.54
C LEU A 11 14.93 -1.33 -8.24
N VAL A 12 13.86 -1.31 -7.44
CA VAL A 12 13.87 -0.83 -6.06
C VAL A 12 13.30 -1.93 -5.18
N GLY A 13 14.15 -2.50 -4.31
CA GLY A 13 13.72 -3.45 -3.29
C GLY A 13 13.65 -2.77 -1.93
N PHE A 14 12.60 -3.06 -1.16
CA PHE A 14 12.54 -2.74 0.27
C PHE A 14 12.06 -3.99 1.03
N ALA A 15 12.55 -4.16 2.26
CA ALA A 15 12.17 -5.26 3.14
C ALA A 15 11.63 -4.69 4.46
N VAL A 16 10.57 -5.29 4.97
CA VAL A 16 9.97 -4.94 6.26
C VAL A 16 9.98 -6.19 7.13
N SER A 17 10.42 -6.05 8.38
CA SER A 17 10.43 -7.11 9.39
C SER A 17 9.64 -6.67 10.63
N GLY A 18 9.34 -7.60 11.54
CA GLY A 18 8.60 -7.32 12.77
C GLY A 18 7.08 -7.27 12.62
N ILE A 19 6.52 -7.96 11.62
CA ILE A 19 5.06 -8.12 11.48
C ILE A 19 4.62 -9.29 12.37
N ASP A 20 4.03 -8.96 13.51
CA ASP A 20 3.45 -9.94 14.43
C ASP A 20 2.03 -10.36 13.96
N ARG A 21 1.73 -11.66 14.04
CA ARG A 21 0.44 -12.25 13.65
C ARG A 21 -0.67 -11.93 14.64
N ASP A 22 -0.32 -11.76 15.92
CA ASP A 22 -1.29 -11.50 16.99
C ASP A 22 -1.58 -10.01 17.18
N GLY A 23 -1.15 -9.19 16.21
CA GLY A 23 -1.26 -7.74 16.26
C GLY A 23 -0.22 -7.19 17.22
N ALA A 24 0.93 -6.80 16.68
CA ALA A 24 1.85 -5.94 17.41
C ALA A 24 1.00 -4.77 17.95
N GLN A 25 0.95 -4.59 19.27
CA GLN A 25 0.36 -3.37 19.82
C GLN A 25 1.15 -2.22 19.22
N GLN A 26 0.57 -1.56 18.22
CA GLN A 26 1.16 -0.39 17.62
C GLN A 26 1.20 0.64 18.74
N LEU A 27 2.38 0.83 19.34
CA LEU A 27 2.62 1.90 20.29
C LEU A 27 2.16 3.19 19.61
N MET A 28 1.38 4.01 20.32
CA MET A 28 0.95 5.29 19.79
C MET A 28 2.18 6.09 19.40
N LEU A 29 2.44 6.18 18.10
CA LEU A 29 3.29 7.23 17.59
C LEU A 29 2.65 8.55 18.01
N PRO A 30 3.42 9.54 18.52
CA PRO A 30 2.89 10.79 19.05
C PRO A 30 2.49 11.72 17.90
N PHE A 31 1.62 11.24 17.02
CA PHE A 31 0.93 12.05 16.05
C PHE A 31 -0.29 12.60 16.77
N GLN A 32 -0.27 13.90 17.08
CA GLN A 32 -1.51 14.60 17.38
C GLN A 32 -2.52 14.24 16.29
N GLY A 33 -3.72 13.81 16.74
CA GLY A 33 -4.72 13.05 15.97
C GLY A 33 -4.60 13.21 14.46
N ARG A 34 -4.11 12.15 13.81
CA ARG A 34 -4.12 12.07 12.35
C ARG A 34 -5.58 12.22 11.91
N PRO A 35 -5.89 13.15 10.98
CA PRO A 35 -7.27 13.31 10.55
C PRO A 35 -7.76 11.96 10.00
N PRO A 36 -9.01 11.56 10.32
CA PRO A 36 -9.51 10.20 10.14
C PRO A 36 -9.42 9.69 8.68
N ASP A 37 -9.24 10.58 7.72
CA ASP A 37 -9.16 10.34 6.27
C ASP A 37 -7.73 10.21 5.72
N ALA A 38 -6.69 10.51 6.51
CA ALA A 38 -5.33 10.58 5.99
C ALA A 38 -4.72 9.22 5.57
N ILE A 39 -5.33 8.12 6.00
CA ILE A 39 -4.99 6.77 5.53
C ILE A 39 -5.69 6.51 4.19
N ASP A 40 -6.99 6.76 4.10
CA ASP A 40 -7.77 6.59 2.87
C ASP A 40 -7.22 7.45 1.74
N ALA A 41 -6.92 8.72 2.02
CA ALA A 41 -6.30 9.64 1.06
C ALA A 41 -4.92 9.15 0.57
N ALA A 42 -4.17 8.46 1.44
CA ALA A 42 -2.89 7.88 1.04
C ALA A 42 -3.08 6.65 0.14
N ILE A 43 -4.04 5.78 0.48
CA ILE A 43 -4.42 4.61 -0.32
C ILE A 43 -4.87 5.06 -1.72
N ASP A 44 -5.75 6.06 -1.80
CA ASP A 44 -6.26 6.59 -3.06
C ASP A 44 -5.16 7.21 -3.91
N ARG A 45 -4.24 7.97 -3.29
CA ARG A 45 -3.10 8.55 -4.00
C ARG A 45 -2.21 7.48 -4.62
N VAL A 46 -1.97 6.36 -3.92
CA VAL A 46 -1.20 5.22 -4.43
C VAL A 46 -1.97 4.53 -5.56
N ARG A 47 -3.25 4.23 -5.38
CA ARG A 47 -4.09 3.59 -6.40
C ARG A 47 -4.18 4.42 -7.68
N ARG A 48 -4.36 5.74 -7.57
CA ARG A 48 -4.40 6.65 -8.72
C ARG A 48 -3.08 6.67 -9.49
N ARG A 49 -1.95 6.51 -8.81
CA ARG A 49 -0.62 6.59 -9.42
C ARG A 49 -0.11 5.26 -9.98
N TYR A 50 -0.43 4.15 -9.32
CA TYR A 50 0.18 2.84 -9.58
C TYR A 50 -0.84 1.76 -9.94
N GLY A 51 -2.14 2.09 -9.96
CA GLY A 51 -3.22 1.15 -10.23
C GLY A 51 -3.76 0.46 -8.97
N LYS A 52 -4.94 -0.15 -9.07
CA LYS A 52 -5.64 -0.81 -7.95
C LYS A 52 -4.85 -1.96 -7.34
N ALA A 53 -4.07 -2.69 -8.16
CA ALA A 53 -3.24 -3.82 -7.73
C ALA A 53 -1.99 -3.41 -6.90
N ALA A 54 -1.70 -2.11 -6.77
CA ALA A 54 -0.53 -1.64 -6.03
C ALA A 54 -0.66 -1.81 -4.50
N LEU A 55 -1.89 -2.01 -4.00
CA LEU A 55 -2.17 -2.23 -2.58
C LEU A 55 -3.15 -3.41 -2.43
N THR A 56 -2.69 -4.47 -1.75
CA THR A 56 -3.52 -5.62 -1.40
C THR A 56 -3.93 -5.53 0.06
N PRO A 57 -5.23 -5.58 0.39
CA PRO A 57 -5.70 -5.70 1.77
C PRO A 57 -5.03 -6.88 2.47
N ALA A 58 -4.51 -6.67 3.68
CA ALA A 58 -3.75 -7.70 4.40
C ALA A 58 -4.54 -9.00 4.62
N VAL A 59 -5.86 -8.90 4.79
CA VAL A 59 -6.82 -10.01 4.91
C VAL A 59 -6.82 -10.95 3.69
N LEU A 60 -6.38 -10.47 2.52
CA LEU A 60 -6.29 -11.26 1.29
C LEU A 60 -4.91 -11.90 1.08
N LEU A 61 -3.93 -11.65 1.96
CA LEU A 61 -2.61 -12.28 1.85
C LEU A 61 -2.72 -13.80 2.06
N GLY A 62 -2.17 -14.57 1.11
CA GLY A 62 -2.25 -16.03 1.13
C GLY A 62 -3.64 -16.61 0.82
N ARG A 63 -4.59 -15.77 0.39
CA ARG A 63 -5.89 -16.20 -0.12
C ARG A 63 -5.96 -15.97 -1.62
N ASP A 64 -6.64 -16.88 -2.32
CA ASP A 64 -7.04 -16.67 -3.70
C ASP A 64 -8.19 -15.63 -3.72
N PRO A 65 -8.01 -14.44 -4.32
CA PRO A 65 -9.05 -13.41 -4.38
C PRO A 65 -10.22 -13.81 -5.28
N GLY A 66 -10.12 -14.89 -6.05
CA GLY A 66 -11.16 -15.35 -6.97
C GLY A 66 -11.30 -14.44 -8.19
N LEU A 67 -12.40 -14.60 -8.92
CA LEU A 67 -12.69 -13.82 -10.14
C LEU A 67 -13.10 -12.39 -9.76
N GLU A 68 -12.39 -11.38 -10.26
CA GLU A 68 -12.81 -9.98 -10.13
C GLU A 68 -14.00 -9.73 -11.08
N MET A 69 -15.13 -9.27 -10.55
CA MET A 69 -16.31 -8.97 -11.37
C MET A 69 -16.05 -7.71 -12.20
N PRO A 70 -16.26 -7.73 -13.52
CA PRO A 70 -16.07 -6.55 -14.35
C PRO A 70 -17.07 -5.46 -13.95
N HIS A 71 -16.56 -4.26 -13.68
CA HIS A 71 -17.38 -3.09 -13.42
C HIS A 71 -17.68 -2.35 -14.72
N LEU A 72 -18.89 -1.78 -14.82
CA LEU A 72 -19.23 -0.88 -15.91
C LEU A 72 -18.33 0.37 -15.88
N PRO A 73 -17.99 0.93 -17.04
CA PRO A 73 -17.38 2.25 -17.10
C PRO A 73 -18.33 3.30 -16.53
N ASP A 74 -17.77 4.29 -15.83
CA ASP A 74 -18.52 5.44 -15.30
C ASP A 74 -19.24 6.23 -16.41
#